data_AF-A0A950CY67-F1
#
_entry.id   AF-A0A950CY67-F1
#
_cell.length_a   1.000
_cell.length_b   1.000
_cell.length_c   1.000
_cell.angle_alpha   90.00
_cell.angle_beta   90.00
_cell.angle_gamma   90.00
#
_symmetry.space_group_name_H-M   'P 1'
#
loop_
_entity.id
_entity.type
_entity.pdbx_description
1 polymer ?
#
loop_
_entity_poly.entity_id
_entity_poly.type
_entity_poly.pdbx_seq_one_letter_code
_entity_poly.pdbx_strand_id
1 'polypeptide(L)'
;MDQFGSASLEQSGKVFASIDAVPAAERWNEHGGKGPIAFRRMFHDSDFFSAVDFVDYTVIPPASTIGRHQHNGNEELYFIVCGSPLVTINGQQVRLHAGGFSVVRSGGWHELVNDTENDVEIVVVQVHHA
;
A
#
# COMPACT_ATOMS: atom_id res chain seq x y z
N MET A 1 -3.63 -3.23 -41.45
CA MET A 1 -3.35 -4.61 -41.00
C MET A 1 -2.59 -4.41 -39.71
N ASP A 2 -3.33 -4.19 -38.63
CA ASP A 2 -2.77 -3.56 -37.44
C ASP A 2 -2.75 -4.64 -36.36
N GLN A 3 -1.62 -5.36 -36.34
CA GLN A 3 -1.30 -6.35 -35.33
C GLN A 3 -0.90 -5.63 -34.04
N PHE A 4 -1.89 -5.26 -33.23
CA PHE A 4 -1.71 -5.15 -31.79
C PHE A 4 -2.75 -6.04 -31.16
N GLY A 5 -2.38 -7.32 -31.00
CA GLY A 5 -3.11 -8.22 -30.13
C GLY A 5 -3.08 -7.63 -28.73
N SER A 6 -4.24 -7.17 -28.25
CA SER A 6 -4.45 -6.98 -26.82
C SER A 6 -4.26 -8.36 -26.20
N ALA A 7 -3.10 -8.59 -25.60
CA ALA A 7 -2.97 -9.66 -24.63
C ALA A 7 -4.02 -9.34 -23.56
N SER A 8 -5.16 -10.04 -23.61
CA SER A 8 -6.05 -10.08 -22.48
C SER A 8 -5.21 -10.61 -21.34
N LEU A 9 -4.89 -9.76 -20.36
CA LEU A 9 -4.29 -10.19 -19.12
C LEU A 9 -5.23 -11.27 -18.58
N GLU A 10 -4.82 -12.53 -18.67
CA GLU A 10 -5.60 -13.62 -18.08
C GLU A 10 -5.64 -13.34 -16.59
N GLN A 11 -6.85 -13.15 -16.09
CA GLN A 11 -7.01 -12.86 -14.68
C GLN A 11 -6.68 -14.10 -13.87
N SER A 12 -5.92 -13.93 -12.79
CA SER A 12 -5.51 -15.04 -11.94
C SER A 12 -6.71 -15.70 -11.24
N GLY A 13 -7.84 -14.99 -11.16
CA GLY A 13 -9.09 -15.47 -10.57
C GLY A 13 -9.01 -15.65 -9.06
N LYS A 14 -7.98 -15.11 -8.40
CA LYS A 14 -7.86 -15.17 -6.94
C LYS A 14 -8.97 -14.35 -6.30
N VAL A 15 -9.88 -15.04 -5.61
CA VAL A 15 -10.99 -14.41 -4.89
C VAL A 15 -10.73 -14.31 -3.39
N PHE A 16 -9.83 -15.13 -2.84
CA PHE A 16 -9.56 -15.20 -1.41
C PHE A 16 -8.06 -15.16 -1.11
N ALA A 17 -7.70 -14.48 -0.02
CA ALA A 17 -6.34 -14.45 0.53
C ALA A 17 -6.43 -14.41 2.06
N SER A 18 -5.46 -15.02 2.75
CA SER A 18 -5.27 -14.90 4.19
C SER A 18 -3.85 -14.46 4.47
N ILE A 19 -3.67 -13.58 5.46
CA ILE A 19 -2.35 -13.07 5.89
C ILE A 19 -1.45 -14.21 6.37
N ASP A 20 -2.03 -15.25 6.97
CA ASP A 20 -1.29 -16.43 7.45
C ASP A 20 -0.80 -17.31 6.29
N ALA A 21 -1.51 -17.29 5.15
CA ALA A 21 -1.19 -18.09 3.97
C ALA A 21 -0.23 -17.37 3.00
N VAL A 22 -0.12 -16.05 3.11
CA VAL A 22 0.79 -15.24 2.28
C VAL A 22 2.01 -14.86 3.14
N PRO A 23 3.19 -15.45 2.89
CA PRO A 23 4.38 -15.13 3.67
C PRO A 23 4.78 -13.67 3.48
N ALA A 24 5.22 -13.03 4.56
CA ALA A 24 5.80 -11.70 4.46
C ALA A 24 7.14 -11.74 3.75
N ALA A 25 7.37 -10.78 2.87
CA ALA A 25 8.69 -10.39 2.43
C ALA A 25 9.17 -9.22 3.29
N GLU A 26 10.31 -9.38 3.95
CA GLU A 26 10.98 -8.25 4.60
C GLU A 26 11.52 -7.30 3.52
N ARG A 27 11.25 -6.01 3.67
CA ARG A 27 11.80 -4.95 2.80
C ARG A 27 12.46 -3.88 3.64
N TRP A 28 13.57 -3.35 3.13
CA TRP A 28 14.31 -2.24 3.72
C TRP A 28 14.25 -1.04 2.79
N ASN A 29 14.35 0.16 3.37
CA ASN A 29 14.42 1.39 2.59
C ASN A 29 13.16 1.63 1.73
N GLU A 30 11.98 1.25 2.22
CA GLU A 30 10.71 1.41 1.50
C GLU A 30 10.49 2.90 1.20
N HIS A 31 10.53 3.27 -0.08
CA HIS A 31 10.51 4.65 -0.55
C HIS A 31 11.54 5.59 0.11
N GLY A 32 12.73 5.08 0.47
CA GLY A 32 13.74 5.88 1.17
C GLY A 32 13.55 5.93 2.70
N GLY A 33 12.61 5.13 3.23
CA GLY A 33 12.30 5.05 4.65
C GLY A 33 13.36 4.35 5.49
N LYS A 34 13.19 4.38 6.81
CA LYS A 34 14.08 3.74 7.79
C LYS A 34 13.50 2.40 8.24
N GLY A 35 14.38 1.49 8.65
CA GLY A 35 14.01 0.20 9.23
C GLY A 35 13.39 -0.77 8.23
N PRO A 36 13.09 -2.00 8.68
CA PRO A 36 12.40 -2.99 7.89
C PRO A 36 10.88 -2.77 7.88
N ILE A 37 10.20 -3.29 6.87
CA ILE A 37 8.76 -3.57 6.90
C ILE A 37 8.52 -5.03 6.51
N ALA A 38 7.43 -5.62 7.01
CA ALA A 38 6.98 -6.95 6.59
C ALA A 38 5.83 -6.79 5.60
N PHE A 39 6.14 -6.91 4.31
CA PHE A 39 5.24 -6.64 3.20
C PHE A 39 4.60 -7.92 2.65
N ARG A 40 3.32 -7.86 2.32
CA ARG A 40 2.60 -8.93 1.59
C ARG A 40 1.80 -8.33 0.46
N ARG A 41 1.93 -8.90 -0.74
CA ARG A 41 0.96 -8.65 -1.82
C ARG A 41 -0.20 -9.63 -1.70
N MET A 42 -1.36 -9.11 -1.32
CA MET A 42 -2.55 -9.92 -1.10
C MET A 42 -3.29 -10.15 -2.41
N PHE A 43 -3.40 -9.12 -3.24
CA PHE A 43 -3.96 -9.20 -4.59
C PHE A 43 -3.15 -8.35 -5.57
N HIS A 44 -3.08 -8.79 -6.82
CA HIS A 44 -2.46 -8.10 -7.94
C HIS A 44 -3.52 -7.50 -8.87
N ASP A 45 -3.12 -6.61 -9.78
CA ASP A 45 -3.95 -6.09 -10.86
C ASP A 45 -4.70 -7.17 -11.66
N SER A 46 -4.02 -8.27 -11.98
CA SER A 46 -4.60 -9.44 -12.66
C SER A 46 -5.70 -10.16 -11.85
N ASP A 47 -5.92 -9.81 -10.58
CA ASP A 47 -7.05 -10.34 -9.80
C ASP A 47 -8.34 -9.52 -9.99
N PHE A 48 -8.27 -8.35 -10.63
CA PHE A 48 -9.38 -7.43 -10.77
C PHE A 48 -9.79 -7.20 -12.23
N PHE A 49 -11.07 -6.86 -12.43
CA PHE A 49 -11.56 -6.24 -13.66
C PHE A 49 -11.53 -4.71 -13.58
N SER A 50 -11.46 -4.16 -12.37
CA SER A 50 -11.39 -2.74 -12.08
C SER A 50 -9.94 -2.25 -12.11
N ALA A 51 -9.75 -0.93 -12.12
CA ALA A 51 -8.45 -0.27 -12.11
C ALA A 51 -7.74 -0.33 -10.74
N VAL A 52 -7.67 -1.51 -10.13
CA VAL A 52 -6.90 -1.76 -8.90
C VAL A 52 -5.54 -2.28 -9.31
N ASP A 53 -4.46 -1.63 -8.86
CA ASP A 53 -3.09 -2.08 -9.15
C ASP A 53 -2.68 -3.21 -8.20
N PHE A 54 -3.06 -3.08 -6.93
CA PHE A 54 -2.77 -4.07 -5.90
C PHE A 54 -3.57 -3.81 -4.63
N VAL A 55 -3.64 -4.86 -3.81
CA VAL A 55 -3.98 -4.77 -2.38
C VAL A 55 -2.84 -5.40 -1.61
N ASP A 56 -2.20 -4.62 -0.74
CA ASP A 56 -1.08 -5.06 0.08
C ASP A 56 -1.44 -5.02 1.57
N TYR A 57 -0.80 -5.89 2.35
CA TYR A 57 -0.83 -5.86 3.82
C TYR A 57 0.59 -5.69 4.34
N THR A 58 0.82 -4.65 5.12
CA THR A 58 2.15 -4.28 5.58
C THR A 58 2.18 -4.10 7.09
N VAL A 59 3.15 -4.75 7.73
CA VAL A 59 3.51 -4.49 9.14
C VAL A 59 4.73 -3.56 9.15
N ILE A 60 4.63 -2.46 9.89
CA ILE A 60 5.69 -1.48 10.10
C ILE A 60 6.10 -1.55 11.57
N PRO A 61 7.25 -2.17 11.90
CA PRO A 61 7.75 -2.25 13.26
C PRO A 61 8.11 -0.87 13.86
N PRO A 62 8.30 -0.78 15.18
CA PRO A 62 8.79 0.43 15.85
C PRO A 62 9.99 1.06 15.16
N ALA A 63 10.00 2.39 15.11
CA ALA A 63 11.02 3.23 14.46
C ALA A 63 11.19 3.04 12.95
N SER A 64 10.36 2.22 12.29
CA SER A 64 10.37 2.03 10.85
C SER A 64 9.42 3.02 10.15
N THR A 65 9.72 3.34 8.89
CA THR A 65 8.97 4.34 8.12
C THR A 65 8.79 3.91 6.68
N ILE A 66 7.70 4.33 6.06
CA ILE A 66 7.57 4.39 4.60
C ILE A 66 7.93 5.81 4.20
N GLY A 67 9.00 5.95 3.41
CA GLY A 67 9.52 7.26 3.04
C GLY A 67 8.58 8.05 2.13
N ARG A 68 8.81 9.37 2.06
CA ARG A 68 8.03 10.26 1.20
C ARG A 68 8.12 9.87 -0.26
N HIS A 69 6.97 9.65 -0.89
CA HIS A 69 6.87 9.38 -2.32
C HIS A 69 5.61 10.03 -2.92
N GLN A 70 5.64 10.26 -4.23
CA GLN A 70 4.58 10.95 -4.97
C GLN A 70 3.88 9.99 -5.93
N HIS A 71 2.56 10.09 -5.98
CA HIS A 71 1.70 9.32 -6.88
C HIS A 71 1.42 10.13 -8.16
N ASN A 72 1.52 9.48 -9.32
CA ASN A 72 1.27 10.11 -10.62
C ASN A 72 0.46 9.17 -11.50
N GLY A 73 -0.80 9.52 -11.78
CA GLY A 73 -1.73 8.69 -12.54
C GLY A 73 -2.47 7.63 -11.71
N ASN A 74 -2.24 7.59 -10.39
CA ASN A 74 -2.91 6.71 -9.45
C ASN A 74 -3.22 7.42 -8.12
N GLU A 75 -4.07 6.80 -7.32
CA GLU A 75 -4.39 7.17 -5.95
C GLU A 75 -4.09 5.98 -5.04
N GLU A 76 -3.67 6.23 -3.80
CA GLU A 76 -3.37 5.18 -2.83
C GLU A 76 -4.08 5.45 -1.51
N LEU A 77 -4.75 4.41 -1.00
CA LEU A 77 -5.45 4.39 0.27
C LEU A 77 -4.64 3.60 1.29
N TYR A 78 -4.48 4.17 2.49
CA TYR A 78 -4.12 3.41 3.69
C TYR A 78 -5.34 3.23 4.59
N PHE A 79 -5.51 2.00 5.06
CA PHE A 79 -6.41 1.66 6.17
C PHE A 79 -5.56 1.14 7.33
N ILE A 80 -5.69 1.75 8.51
CA ILE A 80 -4.95 1.35 9.70
C ILE A 80 -5.70 0.20 10.38
N VAL A 81 -5.13 -1.00 10.32
CA VAL A 81 -5.67 -2.20 10.96
C VAL A 81 -5.32 -2.21 12.44
N CYS A 82 -4.05 -1.92 12.76
CA CYS A 82 -3.52 -1.91 14.11
C CYS A 82 -2.50 -0.78 14.30
N GLY A 83 -2.33 -0.34 15.56
CA GLY A 83 -1.35 0.68 15.91
C GLY A 83 -1.81 2.12 15.67
N SER A 84 -0.86 3.05 15.67
CA SER A 84 -1.14 4.49 15.58
C SER A 84 -0.03 5.27 14.89
N PRO A 85 0.11 5.20 13.55
CA PRO A 85 1.17 5.89 12.84
C PRO A 85 0.93 7.41 12.70
N LEU A 86 2.01 8.17 12.48
CA LEU A 86 1.91 9.50 11.86
C LEU A 86 1.88 9.32 10.35
N VAL A 87 0.86 9.88 9.70
CA VAL A 87 0.77 9.95 8.25
C VAL A 87 0.81 11.40 7.83
N THR A 88 1.68 11.73 6.88
CA THR A 88 1.72 13.07 6.27
C THR A 88 1.21 12.97 4.84
N ILE A 89 0.22 13.78 4.46
CA ILE A 89 -0.25 13.92 3.07
C ILE A 89 -0.11 15.38 2.67
N ASN A 90 0.66 15.66 1.61
CA ASN A 90 0.87 17.01 1.09
C ASN A 90 1.25 18.04 2.17
N GLY A 91 2.05 17.62 3.15
CA GLY A 91 2.53 18.46 4.26
C GLY A 91 1.58 18.53 5.47
N GLN A 92 0.35 18.01 5.37
CA GLN A 92 -0.54 17.89 6.53
C GLN A 92 -0.28 16.56 7.24
N GLN A 93 0.18 16.62 8.48
CA GLN A 93 0.45 15.45 9.30
C GLN A 93 -0.70 15.17 10.28
N VAL A 94 -1.12 13.91 10.35
CA VAL A 94 -2.18 13.44 11.23
C VAL A 94 -1.75 12.13 11.90
N ARG A 95 -2.00 12.03 13.22
CA ARG A 95 -1.93 10.76 13.96
C ARG A 95 -3.18 9.96 13.64
N LEU A 96 -3.03 8.83 12.96
CA LEU A 96 -4.13 7.89 12.77
C LEU A 96 -4.11 6.81 13.85
N HIS A 97 -5.22 6.11 13.99
CA HIS A 97 -5.41 4.99 14.90
C HIS A 97 -6.10 3.85 14.14
N ALA A 98 -6.13 2.64 14.72
CA ALA A 98 -6.91 1.53 14.18
C ALA A 98 -8.34 1.98 13.80
N GLY A 99 -8.78 1.63 12.59
CA GLY A 99 -10.03 2.13 11.99
C GLY A 99 -9.88 3.42 11.17
N GLY A 100 -8.71 4.05 11.19
CA GLY A 100 -8.40 5.27 10.44
C GLY A 100 -8.09 5.02 8.97
N PHE A 101 -8.35 6.03 8.15
CA PHE A 101 -8.12 5.99 6.70
C PHE A 101 -7.37 7.25 6.25
N SER A 102 -6.58 7.10 5.20
CA SER A 102 -6.02 8.22 4.44
C SER A 102 -5.97 7.88 2.96
N VAL A 103 -6.07 8.91 2.11
CA VAL A 103 -5.96 8.76 0.66
C VAL A 103 -5.04 9.84 0.11
N VAL A 104 -3.98 9.45 -0.59
CA VAL A 104 -3.19 10.35 -1.43
C VAL A 104 -3.72 10.27 -2.86
N ARG A 105 -3.99 11.43 -3.44
CA ARG A 105 -4.48 11.53 -4.83
C ARG A 105 -3.34 11.70 -5.81
N SER A 106 -3.60 11.44 -7.09
CA SER A 106 -2.65 11.71 -8.17
C SER A 106 -2.11 13.15 -8.11
N GLY A 107 -0.79 13.28 -8.27
CA GLY A 107 -0.02 14.51 -8.08
C GLY A 107 0.37 14.78 -6.61
N GLY A 108 -0.27 14.12 -5.65
CA GLY A 108 0.03 14.22 -4.22
C GLY A 108 1.16 13.30 -3.77
N TRP A 109 1.68 13.58 -2.58
CA TRP A 109 2.68 12.75 -1.91
C TRP A 109 2.27 12.42 -0.49
N HIS A 110 2.78 11.30 0.01
CA HIS A 110 2.62 10.90 1.39
C HIS A 110 3.83 10.17 1.96
N GLU A 111 3.87 10.04 3.27
CA GLU A 111 4.83 9.24 4.03
C GLU A 111 4.15 8.71 5.32
N LEU A 112 4.72 7.65 5.90
CA LEU A 112 4.22 7.05 7.13
C LEU A 112 5.38 6.81 8.09
N VAL A 113 5.20 7.21 9.35
CA VAL A 113 6.18 7.00 10.43
C VAL A 113 5.52 6.19 11.55
N ASN A 114 6.13 5.06 11.91
CA ASN A 114 5.85 4.40 13.18
C ASN A 114 6.87 4.87 14.23
N ASP A 115 6.52 5.91 14.97
CA ASP A 115 7.27 6.44 16.12
C ASP A 115 6.76 5.87 17.45
N THR A 116 6.00 4.77 17.42
CA THR A 116 5.47 4.10 18.62
C THR A 116 6.30 2.87 19.00
N GLU A 117 6.01 2.29 20.17
CA GLU A 117 6.68 1.09 20.68
C GLU A 117 6.07 -0.23 20.18
N ASN A 118 4.94 -0.17 19.45
CA ASN A 118 4.25 -1.34 18.93
C ASN A 118 4.24 -1.34 17.40
N ASP A 119 4.01 -2.51 16.81
CA ASP A 119 3.81 -2.64 15.37
C ASP A 119 2.59 -1.83 14.91
N VAL A 120 2.72 -1.24 13.72
CA VAL A 120 1.60 -0.67 12.96
C VAL A 120 1.28 -1.60 11.81
N GLU A 121 0.01 -1.88 11.58
CA GLU A 121 -0.44 -2.75 10.50
C GLU A 121 -1.39 -2.00 9.60
N ILE A 122 -1.12 -2.02 8.30
CA ILE A 122 -1.93 -1.30 7.30
C ILE A 122 -2.34 -2.21 6.15
N VAL A 123 -3.52 -1.93 5.60
CA VAL A 123 -3.88 -2.33 4.25
C VAL A 123 -3.61 -1.16 3.31
N VAL A 124 -2.96 -1.44 2.19
CA VAL A 124 -2.71 -0.49 1.12
C VAL A 124 -3.51 -0.90 -0.10
N VAL A 125 -4.24 0.05 -0.69
CA VAL A 125 -4.93 -0.16 -1.97
C VAL A 125 -4.52 0.95 -2.91
N GLN A 126 -3.89 0.60 -4.02
CA GLN A 126 -3.61 1.55 -5.08
C GLN A 126 -4.57 1.31 -6.26
N VAL A 127 -5.10 2.39 -6.79
CA VAL A 127 -5.96 2.39 -7.96
C VAL A 127 -5.44 3.37 -9.00
N HIS A 128 -5.47 2.99 -10.28
CA HIS A 128 -5.14 3.88 -11.38
C HIS A 128 -6.42 4.43 -12.04
N HIS A 129 -6.25 5.46 -12.87
CA HIS A 129 -7.33 5.96 -13.70
C HIS A 129 -7.42 5.09 -14.96
N ALA A 130 -8.62 4.57 -15.26
CA ALA A 130 -8.90 3.86 -16.51
C ALA A 130 -8.84 4.78 -17.74
#